data_AF-R4KHN5-F1
#
_entry.id   AF-R4KHN5-F1
#
_cell.length_a   1.000
_cell.length_b   1.000
_cell.length_c   1.000
_cell.angle_alpha   90.00
_cell.angle_beta   90.00
_cell.angle_gamma   90.00
#
_symmetry.space_group_name_H-M   'P 1'
#
loop_
_entity.id
_entity.type
_entity.pdbx_description
1 polymer ?
#
loop_
_entity_poly.entity_id
_entity_poly.type
_entity_poly.pdbx_seq_one_letter_code
_entity_poly.pdbx_strand_id
1 'polypeptide(L)'
;MNNHPLLLVQRQSEPISNTGEEEIIAIAVYGNGVDVPISVSTQRVFAGEKPFRFPTEITKGATKTRIVYRYTVAQWHELLETTTLSSSAESLKQLMIPMLLHMKQSFPDVFEDIAFDCENSADQYAELIIMD
;
A
#
# COMPACT_ATOMS: atom_id res chain seq x y z
N MET A 1 -4.44 -1.78 23.83
CA MET A 1 -5.20 -1.16 22.72
C MET A 1 -4.44 -1.53 21.46
N ASN A 2 -5.06 -2.27 20.54
CA ASN A 2 -4.42 -2.68 19.29
C ASN A 2 -4.10 -1.42 18.48
N ASN A 3 -2.80 -1.14 18.31
CA ASN A 3 -2.29 0.06 17.64
C ASN A 3 -2.07 -0.16 16.13
N HIS A 4 -2.61 -1.25 15.57
CA HIS A 4 -2.39 -1.62 14.17
C HIS A 4 -3.24 -0.75 13.24
N PRO A 5 -2.68 -0.31 12.11
CA PRO A 5 -3.45 0.43 11.12
C PRO A 5 -4.52 -0.47 10.48
N LEU A 6 -5.61 0.15 10.05
CA LEU A 6 -6.62 -0.50 9.22
C LEU A 6 -6.30 -0.25 7.75
N LEU A 7 -6.33 -1.27 6.90
CA LEU A 7 -6.10 -1.16 5.46
C LEU A 7 -7.38 -1.53 4.69
N LEU A 8 -8.05 -0.52 4.15
CA LEU A 8 -9.24 -0.70 3.32
C LEU A 8 -8.81 -0.83 1.86
N VAL A 9 -9.23 -1.87 1.14
CA VAL A 9 -8.86 -2.10 -0.26
C VAL A 9 -10.11 -2.14 -1.13
N GLN A 10 -10.15 -1.33 -2.18
CA GLN A 10 -11.23 -1.27 -3.16
C GLN A 10 -10.67 -1.44 -4.57
N ARG A 11 -11.35 -2.25 -5.39
CA ARG A 11 -11.06 -2.33 -6.83
C ARG A 11 -12.01 -1.43 -7.58
N GLN A 12 -11.50 -0.61 -8.50
CA GLN A 12 -12.34 0.12 -9.43
C GLN A 12 -12.32 -0.56 -10.79
N SER A 13 -13.45 -1.15 -11.15
CA SER A 13 -13.67 -1.76 -12.47
C SER A 13 -13.94 -0.73 -13.56
N GLU A 14 -14.29 0.52 -13.19
CA GLU A 14 -14.48 1.62 -14.14
C GLU A 14 -13.22 2.49 -14.20
N PRO A 15 -12.54 2.55 -15.35
CA PRO A 15 -11.32 3.33 -15.50
C PRO A 15 -11.65 4.82 -15.45
N ILE A 16 -11.08 5.54 -14.48
CA ILE A 16 -11.17 7.01 -14.39
C ILE A 16 -10.22 7.67 -15.42
N SER A 17 -9.21 6.90 -15.85
CA SER A 17 -8.17 7.30 -16.78
C SER A 17 -8.38 6.65 -18.16
N ASN A 18 -8.08 7.38 -19.24
CA ASN A 18 -8.26 6.92 -20.64
C ASN A 18 -7.41 5.69 -21.04
N THR A 19 -6.61 5.14 -20.12
CA THR A 19 -5.70 4.01 -20.35
C THR A 19 -6.39 2.64 -20.26
N GLY A 20 -7.58 2.55 -19.66
CA GLY A 20 -8.32 1.30 -19.53
C GLY A 20 -7.69 0.27 -18.58
N GLU A 21 -6.70 0.70 -17.77
CA GLU A 21 -6.03 -0.15 -16.79
C GLU A 21 -6.84 -0.24 -15.49
N GLU A 22 -6.89 -1.43 -14.89
CA GLU A 22 -7.56 -1.66 -13.61
C GLU A 22 -6.81 -0.91 -12.48
N GLU A 23 -7.54 -0.06 -11.75
CA GLU A 23 -7.03 0.67 -10.59
C GLU A 23 -7.44 0.00 -9.28
N ILE A 24 -6.47 -0.13 -8.38
CA ILE A 24 -6.68 -0.64 -7.02
C ILE A 24 -6.38 0.49 -6.05
N ILE A 25 -7.34 0.78 -5.19
CA ILE A 25 -7.26 1.83 -4.17
C ILE A 25 -7.08 1.15 -2.82
N ALA A 26 -6.07 1.57 -2.07
CA ALA A 26 -5.88 1.17 -0.68
C ALA A 26 -5.88 2.40 0.23
N ILE A 27 -6.62 2.36 1.33
CA ILE A 27 -6.73 3.43 2.31
C ILE A 27 -6.22 2.91 3.65
N ALA A 28 -5.05 3.40 4.07
CA ALA A 28 -4.52 3.12 5.39
C ALA A 28 -5.08 4.13 6.41
N VAL A 29 -5.64 3.64 7.51
CA VAL A 29 -6.23 4.44 8.59
C VAL A 29 -5.51 4.16 9.90
N TYR A 30 -4.85 5.19 10.44
CA TYR A 30 -4.12 5.15 11.69
C TYR A 30 -4.94 5.77 12.84
N GLY A 31 -4.86 5.17 14.02
CA GLY A 31 -5.44 5.71 15.26
C GLY A 31 -4.73 6.97 15.76
N ASN A 32 -5.33 7.64 16.75
CA ASN A 32 -4.75 8.83 17.37
C ASN A 32 -3.42 8.49 18.08
N GLY A 33 -2.37 9.29 17.88
CA GLY A 33 -1.07 9.08 18.52
C GLY A 33 -0.23 7.93 17.95
N VAL A 34 -0.63 7.34 16.82
CA VAL A 34 0.20 6.37 16.08
C VAL A 34 1.10 7.14 15.11
N ASP A 35 2.41 6.94 15.21
CA ASP A 35 3.37 7.51 14.28
C ASP A 35 3.12 6.96 12.88
N VAL A 36 2.72 7.88 12.01
CA VAL A 36 2.49 7.58 10.60
C VAL A 36 3.85 7.57 9.92
N PRO A 37 4.24 6.52 9.18
CA PRO A 37 5.44 6.57 8.35
C PRO A 37 5.26 7.66 7.29
N ILE A 38 5.83 8.84 7.54
CA ILE A 38 5.84 9.98 6.60
C ILE A 38 6.77 9.68 5.41
N SER A 39 7.62 8.67 5.52
CA SER A 39 8.59 8.27 4.51
C SER A 39 8.04 7.17 3.60
N VAL A 40 7.24 7.56 2.60
CA VAL A 40 7.17 6.81 1.33
C VAL A 40 7.54 7.75 0.19
N SER A 41 8.65 8.50 0.34
CA SER A 41 9.22 9.29 -0.74
C SER A 41 10.19 8.44 -1.56
N THR A 42 9.78 7.25 -1.99
CA THR A 42 10.57 6.46 -2.94
C THR A 42 10.24 6.96 -4.34
N GLN A 43 10.92 8.03 -4.74
CA GLN A 43 10.84 8.55 -6.10
C GLN A 43 11.69 7.66 -7.02
N ARG A 44 11.10 6.60 -7.59
CA ARG A 44 11.71 5.96 -8.78
C ARG A 44 11.43 6.89 -9.97
N VAL A 45 12.48 7.52 -10.49
CA VAL A 45 12.40 8.25 -11.76
C VAL A 45 12.69 7.24 -12.86
N PHE A 46 11.67 6.73 -13.53
CA PHE A 46 11.87 6.04 -14.80
C PHE A 46 12.20 7.09 -15.86
N ALA A 47 13.22 6.83 -16.68
CA ALA A 47 13.63 7.72 -17.75
C ALA A 47 12.50 7.82 -18.79
N GLY A 48 11.72 8.91 -18.75
CA GLY A 48 10.69 9.22 -19.75
C GLY A 48 9.25 9.33 -19.22
N GLU A 49 8.97 8.99 -17.96
CA GLU A 49 7.61 9.03 -17.40
C GLU A 49 7.40 10.16 -16.37
N LYS A 50 6.13 10.56 -16.19
CA LYS A 50 5.75 11.59 -15.22
C LYS A 50 6.22 11.17 -13.82
N PRO A 51 6.78 12.11 -13.02
CA PRO A 51 7.27 11.80 -11.69
C PRO A 51 6.16 11.21 -10.82
N PHE A 52 6.41 10.01 -10.31
CA PHE A 52 5.54 9.26 -9.42
C PHE A 52 5.64 9.83 -7.98
N ARG A 53 4.50 10.09 -7.34
CA ARG A 53 4.43 10.50 -5.92
C ARG A 53 3.51 9.55 -5.15
N PHE A 54 4.02 8.94 -4.08
CA PHE A 54 3.19 8.40 -3.01
C PHE A 54 2.97 9.49 -1.96
N PRO A 55 1.89 9.46 -1.16
CA PRO A 55 0.49 9.08 -1.41
C PRO A 55 -0.37 10.22 -2.00
N THR A 56 -1.60 9.91 -2.46
CA THR A 56 -2.49 10.87 -3.16
C THR A 56 -3.17 11.87 -2.23
N GLU A 57 -3.41 11.49 -0.97
CA GLU A 57 -3.93 12.38 0.06
C GLU A 57 -3.46 11.90 1.45
N ILE A 58 -3.04 12.84 2.29
CA ILE A 58 -2.81 12.61 3.73
C ILE A 58 -3.68 13.58 4.51
N THR A 59 -4.73 13.07 5.16
CA THR A 59 -5.57 13.87 6.06
C THR A 59 -5.15 13.60 7.50
N LYS A 60 -4.49 14.56 8.15
CA LYS A 60 -4.22 14.53 9.60
C LYS A 60 -5.40 15.16 10.33
N GLY A 61 -6.16 14.36 11.08
CA GLY A 61 -7.22 14.84 11.96
C GLY A 61 -6.83 14.71 13.43
N ALA A 62 -7.58 15.37 14.33
CA ALA A 62 -7.39 15.28 15.79
C ALA A 62 -7.59 13.86 16.38
N THR A 63 -7.99 12.87 15.57
CA THR A 63 -8.36 11.53 16.04
C THR A 63 -7.81 10.39 15.17
N LYS A 64 -7.54 10.62 13.87
CA LYS A 64 -7.03 9.61 12.93
C LYS A 64 -6.20 10.25 11.82
N THR A 65 -5.24 9.50 11.27
CA THR A 65 -4.58 9.86 10.01
C THR A 65 -5.00 8.89 8.91
N ARG A 66 -5.31 9.41 7.72
CA ARG A 66 -5.64 8.59 6.54
C ARG A 66 -4.60 8.79 5.45
N ILE A 67 -4.22 7.71 4.79
CA ILE A 67 -3.35 7.71 3.61
C ILE A 67 -4.07 6.98 2.49
N VAL A 68 -4.19 7.62 1.32
CA VAL A 68 -4.82 7.02 0.14
C VAL A 68 -3.76 6.68 -0.92
N TYR A 69 -3.69 5.39 -1.27
CA TYR A 69 -2.90 4.83 -2.36
C TYR A 69 -3.86 4.48 -3.50
N ARG A 70 -3.60 4.97 -4.71
CA ARG A 70 -4.40 4.71 -5.90
C ARG A 70 -3.44 4.44 -7.05
N TYR A 71 -3.35 3.19 -7.45
CA TYR A 71 -2.36 2.73 -8.43
C TYR A 71 -2.94 1.66 -9.34
N THR A 72 -2.38 1.57 -10.54
CA THR A 72 -2.62 0.43 -11.44
C THR A 72 -1.92 -0.82 -10.91
N VAL A 73 -2.28 -1.99 -11.44
CA VAL A 73 -1.67 -3.27 -11.04
C VAL A 73 -0.14 -3.25 -11.20
N ALA A 74 0.37 -2.71 -12.31
CA ALA A 74 1.82 -2.59 -12.54
C ALA A 74 2.52 -1.66 -11.54
N GLN A 75 1.88 -0.54 -11.20
CA GLN A 75 2.41 0.39 -10.20
C GLN A 75 2.41 -0.22 -8.79
N TRP A 76 1.40 -1.02 -8.46
CA TRP A 76 1.38 -1.79 -7.21
C TRP A 76 2.52 -2.81 -7.16
N HIS A 77 2.83 -3.48 -8.26
CA HIS A 77 3.96 -4.41 -8.34
C HIS A 77 5.28 -3.73 -7.95
N GLU A 78 5.60 -2.61 -8.59
CA GLU A 78 6.83 -1.86 -8.31
C GLU A 78 6.91 -1.33 -6.87
N LEU A 79 5.79 -0.83 -6.34
CA LEU A 79 5.74 -0.39 -4.95
C LEU A 79 6.04 -1.56 -4.01
N LEU A 80 5.36 -2.69 -4.19
CA LEU A 80 5.45 -3.81 -3.27
C LEU A 80 6.82 -4.47 -3.35
N GLU A 81 7.40 -4.61 -4.55
CA GLU A 81 8.77 -5.12 -4.74
C GLU A 81 9.80 -4.35 -3.90
N THR A 82 9.62 -3.05 -3.74
CA THR A 82 10.60 -2.19 -3.05
C THR A 82 10.31 -1.99 -1.57
N THR A 83 9.07 -2.21 -1.12
CA THR A 83 8.63 -1.82 0.23
C THR A 83 8.32 -2.99 1.17
N THR A 84 8.43 -4.22 0.69
CA THR A 84 8.27 -5.45 1.50
C THR A 84 9.59 -6.12 1.88
N LEU A 85 10.72 -5.59 1.44
CA LEU A 85 12.06 -6.10 1.77
C LEU A 85 12.46 -5.78 3.21
N SER A 86 13.38 -6.57 3.79
CA SER A 86 13.85 -6.41 5.17
C SER A 86 14.50 -5.05 5.46
N SER A 87 15.05 -4.39 4.44
CA SER A 87 15.62 -3.03 4.52
C SER A 87 14.57 -1.91 4.64
N SER A 88 13.29 -2.22 4.42
CA SER A 88 12.19 -1.26 4.55
C SER A 88 11.83 -1.01 6.00
N ALA A 89 11.35 0.20 6.30
CA ALA A 89 10.91 0.56 7.64
C ALA A 89 9.77 -0.36 8.12
N GLU A 90 9.84 -0.82 9.38
CA GLU A 90 8.84 -1.74 9.96
C GLU A 90 7.40 -1.22 9.83
N SER A 91 7.18 0.06 10.11
CA SER A 91 5.87 0.70 10.00
C SER A 91 5.32 0.74 8.58
N LEU A 92 6.19 0.70 7.56
CA LEU A 92 5.78 0.59 6.16
C LEU A 92 5.45 -0.87 5.81
N LYS A 93 6.28 -1.82 6.25
CA LYS A 93 6.03 -3.26 6.08
C LYS A 93 4.71 -3.69 6.70
N GLN A 94 4.30 -3.07 7.81
CA GLN A 94 3.00 -3.30 8.45
C GLN A 94 1.80 -3.11 7.52
N LEU A 95 1.90 -2.20 6.54
CA LEU A 95 0.88 -2.00 5.52
C LEU A 95 1.14 -2.82 4.25
N MET A 96 2.40 -2.80 3.78
CA MET A 96 2.75 -3.27 2.45
C MET A 96 2.74 -4.80 2.37
N ILE A 97 3.09 -5.51 3.44
CA ILE A 97 3.07 -6.98 3.44
C ILE A 97 1.62 -7.52 3.34
N PRO A 98 0.64 -7.06 4.14
CA PRO A 98 -0.78 -7.44 3.94
C PRO A 98 -1.29 -7.14 2.54
N MET A 99 -0.91 -5.98 1.99
CA MET A 99 -1.27 -5.61 0.63
C MET A 99 -0.68 -6.58 -0.39
N LEU A 100 0.61 -6.93 -0.27
CA LEU A 100 1.25 -7.90 -1.15
C LEU A 100 0.60 -9.27 -1.06
N LEU A 101 0.31 -9.76 0.15
CA LEU A 101 -0.36 -11.05 0.34
C LEU A 101 -1.74 -11.06 -0.33
N HIS A 102 -2.50 -9.97 -0.23
CA HIS A 102 -3.76 -9.81 -0.95
C HIS A 102 -3.56 -9.80 -2.47
N MET A 103 -2.54 -9.08 -2.98
CA MET A 103 -2.23 -9.03 -4.40
C MET A 103 -1.80 -10.39 -4.95
N LYS A 104 -1.00 -11.17 -4.22
CA LYS A 104 -0.61 -12.54 -4.62
C LYS A 104 -1.80 -13.48 -4.75
N GLN A 105 -2.82 -13.31 -3.92
CA GLN A 105 -4.06 -14.10 -4.03
C GLN A 105 -4.93 -13.64 -5.21
N SER A 106 -4.90 -12.34 -5.51
CA SER A 106 -5.79 -11.71 -6.48
C SER A 106 -5.26 -11.73 -7.91
N PHE A 107 -3.94 -11.63 -8.05
CA PHE A 107 -3.17 -11.53 -9.29
C PHE A 107 -1.90 -12.38 -9.17
N PRO A 108 -2.01 -13.70 -8.97
CA PRO A 108 -0.85 -14.57 -8.74
C PRO A 108 0.20 -14.44 -9.86
N ASP A 109 -0.26 -14.40 -11.12
CA ASP A 109 0.60 -14.28 -12.31
C ASP A 109 1.47 -13.01 -12.32
N VAL A 110 1.11 -11.99 -11.54
CA VAL A 110 1.84 -10.72 -11.48
C VAL A 110 2.72 -10.63 -10.25
N PHE A 111 2.28 -11.11 -9.07
CA PHE A 111 2.97 -10.82 -7.80
C PHE A 111 3.63 -12.03 -7.14
N GLU A 112 3.49 -13.25 -7.69
CA GLU A 112 3.99 -14.48 -7.05
C GLU A 112 5.49 -14.44 -6.73
N ASP A 113 6.29 -13.82 -7.59
CA ASP A 113 7.75 -13.73 -7.50
C ASP A 113 8.27 -12.68 -6.51
N ILE A 114 7.43 -11.75 -6.05
CA ILE A 114 7.86 -10.71 -5.11
C ILE A 114 8.19 -11.32 -3.75
N ALA A 115 9.45 -11.22 -3.34
CA ALA A 115 9.89 -11.59 -2.00
C ALA A 115 9.39 -10.59 -0.94
N PHE A 116 9.14 -11.06 0.27
CA PHE A 116 8.84 -10.20 1.41
C PHE A 116 9.49 -10.72 2.68
N ASP A 117 9.68 -9.80 3.61
CA ASP A 117 10.24 -10.09 4.92
C ASP A 117 9.22 -10.82 5.81
N CYS A 118 9.53 -12.07 6.15
CA CYS A 118 8.70 -12.94 6.97
C CYS A 118 9.04 -12.86 8.47
N GLU A 119 9.95 -11.97 8.90
CA GLU A 119 10.41 -11.92 10.30
C GLU A 119 9.37 -11.34 11.28
N ASN A 120 8.34 -10.67 10.78
CA ASN A 120 7.31 -10.07 11.64
C ASN A 120 6.17 -11.04 11.96
N SER A 121 5.74 -11.02 13.22
CA SER A 121 4.58 -11.79 13.67
C SER A 121 3.29 -11.20 13.07
N ALA A 122 2.37 -12.05 12.63
CA ALA A 122 1.16 -11.65 11.89
C ALA A 122 0.25 -10.68 12.66
N ASP A 123 0.37 -10.64 13.98
CA ASP A 123 -0.32 -9.70 14.88
C ASP A 123 0.20 -8.26 14.76
N GLN A 124 1.34 -8.02 14.11
CA GLN A 124 1.90 -6.67 13.92
C GLN A 124 1.35 -5.96 12.68
N TYR A 125 0.74 -6.72 11.77
CA TYR A 125 0.29 -6.24 10.48
C TYR A 125 -1.05 -5.51 10.53
N ALA A 126 -1.29 -4.71 9.49
CA ALA A 126 -2.56 -4.03 9.30
C ALA A 126 -3.70 -5.04 9.13
N GLU A 127 -4.85 -4.73 9.72
CA GLU A 127 -6.08 -5.46 9.45
C GLU A 127 -6.61 -5.05 8.06
N LEU A 128 -6.70 -6.01 7.15
CA LEU A 128 -7.11 -5.78 5.76
C LEU A 128 -8.62 -6.02 5.60
N ILE A 129 -9.34 -5.01 5.11
CA ILE A 129 -10.78 -5.07 4.81
C ILE A 129 -10.98 -4.80 3.32
N ILE A 130 -11.65 -5.72 2.64
CA ILE A 130 -12.07 -5.54 1.25
C ILE A 130 -13.37 -4.76 1.22
N MET A 131 -13.42 -3.72 0.38
CA MET A 131 -14.61 -2.93 0.11
C MET A 131 -15.18 -3.33 -1.25
N ASP A 132 -16.46 -3.68 -1.25
CA ASP A 132 -17.26 -3.93 -2.47
C ASP A 132 -17.60 -2.63 -3.21
#